data_AF-A0A956IB30-F1
#
_entry.id   AF-A0A956IB30-F1
#
_cell.length_a   1.000
_cell.length_b   1.000
_cell.length_c   1.000
_cell.angle_alpha   90.00
_cell.angle_beta   90.00
_cell.angle_gamma   90.00
#
_symmetry.space_group_name_H-M   'P 1'
#
loop_
_entity.id
_entity.type
_entity.pdbx_description
1 polymer ?
#
loop_
_entity_poly.entity_id
_entity_poly.type
_entity_poly.pdbx_seq_one_letter_code
_entity_poly.pdbx_strand_id
1 'polypeptide(L)'
;MRLARLLPLFVLAGCSGLLGDPGDGPAGPRGRDAGPNVDAGPPVACGDTGEAILYFERACASCHQGSRFPDLTREGLARLSSLESRRVPGEPLLVPGDPEASFLYRKMAHTQGEGGGAGMPLGRSTPVPELALVERWIRAGAPTACEELEPPTIEYDPNTLDQAALFTCANPEAPRSSPSRVRRITDDEFTQVAVNATGTNKNPLQAPEGLPYPTYAEGVGMDPATLRLLMLHLPSASAKWTRGDPGGGRMYGLHRCCTEPRSQIIACMEADAPTDACIDTYVDTLLRRGALFRAPNEDEASRLRAYLVERLAAEGASGVTRQETLSEIAQAALLMTGALFRSDVGDPMTMDGTVRELSNTELAFALGSVLSPAPVGTPIPQGYGSADDPDDGHYDAGRLALIAAAADDGSIRDPETRVALLRHYASGISEVRPDLYTGYRDTRGDYWIAPRILAFFREWLDYGQANSVFKDHPAKTSGYSSNGTQYDAAVLGYGALQGPAQHSGLHETNLVQQLDDLIARVVVESDRSGEDVFRALLTTRDVFLPAYVDEARATWAYGWDEPVARDDAARWVTYPESSVR
;
A
#
# COMPACT_ATOMS: atom_id res chain seq x y z
N MET A 1 -49.00 9.47 -55.83
CA MET A 1 -47.57 9.83 -55.88
C MET A 1 -47.09 9.89 -54.43
N ARG A 2 -46.58 8.79 -53.87
CA ARG A 2 -45.17 8.35 -53.80
C ARG A 2 -44.26 9.24 -52.91
N LEU A 3 -43.68 8.56 -51.90
CA LEU A 3 -42.53 8.88 -51.04
C LEU A 3 -42.75 9.91 -49.90
N ALA A 4 -42.24 9.75 -48.67
CA ALA A 4 -41.46 8.68 -48.05
C ALA A 4 -41.59 8.79 -46.51
N ARG A 5 -41.54 7.64 -45.83
CA ARG A 5 -41.42 7.48 -44.37
C ARG A 5 -40.02 7.86 -43.91
N LEU A 6 -39.90 8.57 -42.79
CA LEU A 6 -38.69 8.60 -41.97
C LEU A 6 -39.09 8.41 -40.51
N LEU A 7 -38.77 7.22 -40.01
CA LEU A 7 -38.81 6.79 -38.61
C LEU A 7 -37.50 7.28 -37.96
N PRO A 8 -37.49 7.94 -36.79
CA PRO A 8 -36.26 8.06 -36.03
C PRO A 8 -36.07 6.78 -35.23
N LEU A 9 -35.02 6.05 -35.59
CA LEU A 9 -34.43 4.96 -34.84
C LEU A 9 -33.82 5.55 -33.55
N PHE A 10 -34.44 5.31 -32.40
CA PHE A 10 -33.81 5.61 -31.10
C PHE A 10 -32.70 4.58 -30.86
N VAL A 11 -31.45 5.01 -31.02
CA VAL A 11 -30.27 4.26 -30.58
C VAL A 11 -30.08 4.56 -29.09
N LEU A 12 -30.35 3.57 -28.24
CA LEU A 12 -29.91 3.55 -26.85
C LEU A 12 -28.39 3.34 -26.84
N ALA A 13 -27.63 4.43 -26.78
CA ALA A 13 -26.20 4.39 -26.49
C ALA A 13 -26.03 4.34 -24.97
N GLY A 14 -25.83 3.13 -24.44
CA GLY A 14 -25.36 2.93 -23.07
C GLY A 14 -23.91 3.39 -22.93
N CYS A 15 -23.57 4.00 -21.79
CA CYS A 15 -22.20 4.37 -21.45
C CYS A 15 -21.30 3.13 -21.51
N SER A 16 -20.43 3.10 -22.52
CA SER A 16 -19.32 2.15 -22.60
C SER A 16 -18.04 2.98 -22.45
N GLY A 17 -17.53 3.10 -21.22
CA GLY A 17 -16.14 3.45 -21.03
C GLY A 17 -15.31 2.23 -21.42
N LEU A 18 -14.91 2.15 -22.68
CA LEU A 18 -14.03 1.10 -23.19
C LEU A 18 -12.58 1.52 -22.87
N LEU A 19 -12.06 1.04 -21.74
CA LEU A 19 -10.62 0.91 -21.53
C LEU A 19 -10.29 -0.57 -21.79
N GLY A 20 -9.75 -0.86 -22.96
CA GLY A 20 -9.45 -2.22 -23.43
C GLY A 20 -9.69 -2.34 -24.94
N ASP A 21 -8.60 -2.44 -25.69
CA ASP A 21 -8.57 -2.69 -27.14
C ASP A 21 -9.45 -3.90 -27.54
N PRO A 22 -10.32 -3.79 -28.58
CA PRO A 22 -11.17 -4.89 -29.01
C PRO A 22 -10.44 -5.77 -30.04
N GLY A 23 -9.92 -6.91 -29.60
CA GLY A 23 -9.37 -7.95 -30.48
C GLY A 23 -9.85 -9.35 -30.10
N ASP A 24 -10.91 -9.81 -30.76
CA ASP A 24 -11.36 -11.20 -30.99
C ASP A 24 -11.63 -12.13 -29.77
N GLY A 25 -12.92 -12.37 -29.49
CA GLY A 25 -13.37 -13.57 -28.74
C GLY A 25 -13.59 -14.79 -29.66
N PRO A 26 -14.21 -15.90 -29.20
CA PRO A 26 -14.29 -16.45 -27.85
C PRO A 26 -13.72 -17.88 -27.77
N ALA A 27 -13.16 -18.28 -26.61
CA ALA A 27 -12.99 -19.70 -26.27
C ALA A 27 -13.30 -19.91 -24.78
N GLY A 28 -14.39 -20.64 -24.52
CA GLY A 28 -14.77 -21.12 -23.20
C GLY A 28 -13.82 -22.18 -22.62
N PRO A 29 -14.14 -22.71 -21.43
CA PRO A 29 -13.17 -23.06 -20.42
C PRO A 29 -12.54 -24.43 -20.67
N ARG A 30 -11.20 -24.48 -20.68
CA ARG A 30 -10.45 -25.70 -20.40
C ARG A 30 -9.44 -25.40 -19.32
N GLY A 31 -9.55 -26.13 -18.22
CA GLY A 31 -8.68 -26.02 -17.07
C GLY A 31 -7.21 -26.15 -17.46
N ARG A 32 -6.40 -25.32 -16.82
CA ARG A 32 -5.02 -25.63 -16.49
C ARG A 32 -4.81 -25.22 -15.05
N ASP A 33 -4.67 -26.24 -14.21
CA ASP A 33 -4.01 -26.14 -12.92
C ASP A 33 -2.64 -25.49 -13.13
N ALA A 34 -2.41 -24.33 -12.53
CA ALA A 34 -1.09 -23.73 -12.42
C ALA A 34 -0.36 -24.39 -11.24
N GLY A 35 0.09 -25.62 -11.44
CA GLY A 35 1.19 -26.23 -10.69
C GLY A 35 2.53 -25.98 -11.41
N PRO A 36 3.67 -26.04 -10.71
CA PRO A 36 4.95 -25.55 -11.21
C PRO A 36 5.57 -26.58 -12.16
N ASN A 37 5.26 -26.46 -13.45
CA ASN A 37 6.24 -26.77 -14.47
C ASN A 37 6.72 -25.43 -15.00
N VAL A 38 7.99 -25.13 -14.72
CA VAL A 38 8.80 -24.24 -15.55
C VAL A 38 8.87 -24.90 -16.93
N ASP A 39 7.84 -24.66 -17.74
CA ASP A 39 8.00 -24.71 -19.18
C ASP A 39 9.09 -23.69 -19.47
N ALA A 40 10.26 -24.18 -19.85
CA ALA A 40 11.34 -23.35 -20.38
C ALA A 40 10.69 -22.51 -21.48
N GLY A 41 10.53 -21.22 -21.19
CA GLY A 41 10.03 -20.26 -22.17
C GLY A 41 10.89 -20.32 -23.43
N PRO A 42 10.49 -19.62 -24.50
CA PRO A 42 11.35 -19.46 -25.66
C PRO A 42 12.76 -19.05 -25.19
N PRO A 43 13.83 -19.60 -25.80
CA PRO A 43 15.20 -19.33 -25.39
C PRO A 43 15.41 -17.82 -25.27
N VAL A 44 15.88 -17.38 -24.11
CA VAL A 44 16.12 -15.96 -23.85
C VAL A 44 17.23 -15.48 -24.78
N ALA A 45 17.04 -14.32 -25.40
CA ALA A 45 18.07 -13.69 -26.20
C ALA A 45 19.39 -13.55 -25.41
N CYS A 46 20.53 -13.71 -26.08
CA CYS A 46 21.87 -13.70 -25.46
C CYS A 46 22.19 -14.81 -24.42
N GLY A 47 21.41 -15.90 -24.35
CA GLY A 47 21.73 -17.06 -23.51
C GLY A 47 21.82 -16.73 -22.00
N ASP A 48 22.79 -17.33 -21.29
CA ASP A 48 22.97 -17.15 -19.84
C ASP A 48 23.07 -15.67 -19.42
N THR A 49 23.59 -14.79 -20.28
CA THR A 49 23.65 -13.33 -20.03
C THR A 49 22.24 -12.74 -19.93
N GLY A 50 21.38 -13.06 -20.90
CA GLY A 50 20.03 -12.54 -20.91
C GLY A 50 19.16 -13.14 -19.82
N GLU A 51 19.34 -14.43 -19.54
CA GLU A 51 18.67 -15.10 -18.42
C GLU A 51 19.05 -14.47 -17.07
N ALA A 52 20.33 -14.16 -16.86
CA ALA A 52 20.79 -13.52 -15.63
C ALA A 52 20.25 -12.08 -15.47
N ILE A 53 20.26 -11.28 -16.55
CA ILE A 53 19.69 -9.92 -16.54
C ILE A 53 18.20 -9.97 -16.16
N LEU A 54 17.41 -10.82 -16.82
CA LEU A 54 15.98 -10.96 -16.54
C LEU A 54 15.72 -11.50 -15.13
N TYR A 55 16.57 -12.39 -14.62
CA TYR A 55 16.46 -12.90 -13.26
C TYR A 55 16.63 -11.77 -12.24
N PHE A 56 17.69 -10.95 -12.35
CA PHE A 56 17.90 -9.83 -11.43
C PHE A 56 16.78 -8.79 -11.51
N GLU A 57 16.32 -8.45 -12.72
CA GLU A 57 15.21 -7.51 -12.91
C GLU A 57 13.92 -8.01 -12.26
N ARG A 58 13.54 -9.27 -12.47
CA ARG A 58 12.23 -9.80 -12.02
C ARG A 58 12.23 -10.24 -10.56
N ALA A 59 13.32 -10.82 -10.08
CA ALA A 59 13.39 -11.45 -8.77
C ALA A 59 14.07 -10.57 -7.70
N CYS A 60 14.84 -9.56 -8.11
CA CYS A 60 15.65 -8.77 -7.18
C CYS A 60 15.33 -7.28 -7.22
N ALA A 61 15.07 -6.68 -8.39
CA ALA A 61 14.97 -5.24 -8.55
C ALA A 61 13.83 -4.59 -7.73
N SER A 62 12.71 -5.30 -7.48
CA SER A 62 11.62 -4.80 -6.62
C SER A 62 12.08 -4.33 -5.23
N CYS A 63 13.14 -4.95 -4.70
CA CYS A 63 13.79 -4.53 -3.45
C CYS A 63 15.11 -3.76 -3.68
N HIS A 64 15.71 -3.89 -4.87
CA HIS A 64 17.05 -3.46 -5.21
C HIS A 64 17.06 -2.56 -6.45
N GLN A 65 16.41 -1.40 -6.36
CA GLN A 65 16.40 -0.43 -7.46
C GLN A 65 16.37 1.02 -6.97
N GLY A 66 16.71 1.94 -7.88
CA GLY A 66 16.78 3.37 -7.60
C GLY A 66 17.80 3.67 -6.50
N SER A 67 17.34 4.23 -5.39
CA SER A 67 18.21 4.55 -4.24
C SER A 67 18.51 3.36 -3.32
N ARG A 68 17.88 2.19 -3.53
CA ARG A 68 18.07 0.99 -2.69
C ARG A 68 19.33 0.23 -3.12
N PHE A 69 20.24 0.03 -2.17
CA PHE A 69 21.58 -0.53 -2.44
C PHE A 69 21.67 -2.06 -2.20
N PRO A 70 22.39 -2.81 -3.06
CA PRO A 70 22.80 -2.38 -4.40
C PRO A 70 21.61 -2.28 -5.35
N ASP A 71 21.79 -1.49 -6.40
CA ASP A 71 20.87 -1.41 -7.53
C ASP A 71 21.13 -2.62 -8.46
N LEU A 72 20.12 -3.47 -8.62
CA LEU A 72 20.13 -4.71 -9.40
C LEU A 72 19.22 -4.62 -10.64
N THR A 73 18.87 -3.40 -11.06
CA THR A 73 18.32 -3.13 -12.40
C THR A 73 19.39 -3.34 -13.47
N ARG A 74 19.00 -3.35 -14.76
CA ARG A 74 19.95 -3.42 -15.89
C ARG A 74 21.08 -2.39 -15.80
N GLU A 75 20.74 -1.15 -15.48
CA GLU A 75 21.69 -0.05 -15.32
C GLU A 75 22.57 -0.25 -14.09
N GLY A 76 21.98 -0.75 -13.00
CA GLY A 76 22.68 -1.13 -11.77
C GLY A 76 23.73 -2.21 -11.97
N LEU A 77 23.40 -3.27 -12.72
CA LEU A 77 24.29 -4.41 -13.00
C LEU A 77 25.63 -3.96 -13.59
N ALA A 78 25.61 -2.99 -14.52
CA ALA A 78 26.82 -2.46 -15.16
C ALA A 78 27.79 -1.78 -14.17
N ARG A 79 27.30 -1.36 -13.00
CA ARG A 79 28.09 -0.66 -11.98
C ARG A 79 28.57 -1.59 -10.86
N LEU A 80 28.01 -2.80 -10.72
CA LEU A 80 28.26 -3.66 -9.56
C LEU A 80 29.73 -3.99 -9.33
N SER A 81 30.52 -4.16 -10.39
CA SER A 81 31.96 -4.46 -10.27
C SER A 81 32.79 -3.30 -9.70
N SER A 82 32.23 -2.08 -9.70
CA SER A 82 32.86 -0.90 -9.12
C SER A 82 32.41 -0.61 -7.68
N LEU A 83 31.50 -1.42 -7.14
CA LEU A 83 30.87 -1.20 -5.85
C LEU A 83 31.35 -2.23 -4.81
N GLU A 84 31.37 -1.80 -3.56
CA GLU A 84 31.69 -2.65 -2.40
C GLU A 84 30.48 -2.82 -1.48
N SER A 85 30.48 -3.89 -0.69
CA SER A 85 29.46 -4.14 0.33
C SER A 85 29.45 -3.04 1.39
N ARG A 86 28.30 -2.36 1.53
CA ARG A 86 28.07 -1.41 2.65
C ARG A 86 28.08 -2.08 4.02
N ARG A 87 27.93 -3.42 4.07
CA ARG A 87 27.87 -4.18 5.32
C ARG A 87 29.21 -4.76 5.73
N VAL A 88 30.05 -5.09 4.76
CA VAL A 88 31.40 -5.61 4.98
C VAL A 88 32.36 -4.75 4.13
N PRO A 89 32.87 -3.63 4.67
CA PRO A 89 33.73 -2.71 3.93
C PRO A 89 34.95 -3.42 3.33
N GLY A 90 35.32 -3.08 2.09
CA GLY A 90 36.43 -3.70 1.36
C GLY A 90 36.08 -4.99 0.60
N GLU A 91 34.84 -5.48 0.70
CA GLU A 91 34.38 -6.66 -0.06
C GLU A 91 33.65 -6.21 -1.34
N PRO A 92 34.15 -6.55 -2.54
CA PRO A 92 33.50 -6.19 -3.79
C PRO A 92 32.16 -6.90 -3.94
N LEU A 93 31.16 -6.18 -4.46
CA LEU A 93 29.83 -6.76 -4.72
C LEU A 93 29.87 -7.82 -5.81
N LEU A 94 30.66 -7.57 -6.85
CA LEU A 94 30.80 -8.44 -8.01
C LEU A 94 32.27 -8.45 -8.46
N VAL A 95 32.84 -9.64 -8.59
CA VAL A 95 34.15 -9.88 -9.18
C VAL A 95 33.94 -10.69 -10.45
N PRO A 96 33.98 -10.06 -11.64
CA PRO A 96 33.85 -10.76 -12.91
C PRO A 96 34.83 -11.95 -13.00
N GLY A 97 34.31 -13.14 -13.31
CA GLY A 97 35.08 -14.38 -13.39
C GLY A 97 35.15 -15.18 -12.09
N ASP A 98 34.82 -14.59 -10.93
CA ASP A 98 34.97 -15.23 -9.62
C ASP A 98 33.69 -15.12 -8.76
N PRO A 99 32.82 -16.15 -8.77
CA PRO A 99 31.62 -16.18 -7.94
C PRO A 99 31.92 -16.12 -6.44
N GLU A 100 32.97 -16.80 -5.96
CA GLU A 100 33.23 -16.89 -4.52
C GLU A 100 33.81 -15.58 -3.96
N ALA A 101 34.54 -14.84 -4.77
CA ALA A 101 34.98 -13.47 -4.44
C ALA A 101 33.84 -12.43 -4.56
N SER A 102 32.72 -12.77 -5.21
CA SER A 102 31.59 -11.85 -5.39
C SER A 102 30.65 -11.88 -4.17
N PHE A 103 30.57 -10.78 -3.42
CA PHE A 103 29.71 -10.72 -2.23
C PHE A 103 28.23 -10.96 -2.57
N LEU A 104 27.74 -10.50 -3.74
CA LEU A 104 26.39 -10.77 -4.22
C LEU A 104 26.09 -12.27 -4.31
N TYR A 105 27.02 -13.05 -4.87
CA TYR A 105 26.88 -14.50 -4.99
C TYR A 105 26.89 -15.17 -3.62
N ARG A 106 27.82 -14.80 -2.73
CA ARG A 106 27.85 -15.34 -1.35
C ARG A 106 26.56 -15.07 -0.61
N LYS A 107 25.94 -13.90 -0.81
CA LYS A 107 24.63 -13.57 -0.23
C LYS A 107 23.52 -14.46 -0.74
N MET A 108 23.54 -14.85 -2.02
CA MET A 108 22.57 -15.78 -2.61
C MET A 108 22.85 -17.25 -2.29
N ALA A 109 24.12 -17.60 -2.07
CA ALA A 109 24.58 -18.92 -1.66
C ALA A 109 24.49 -19.14 -0.13
N HIS A 110 24.19 -18.08 0.62
CA HIS A 110 24.16 -18.07 2.09
C HIS A 110 25.54 -18.37 2.73
N THR A 111 26.63 -18.01 2.07
CA THR A 111 28.03 -18.26 2.49
C THR A 111 28.77 -16.99 2.93
N GLN A 112 28.07 -15.85 3.07
CA GLN A 112 28.65 -14.53 3.39
C GLN A 112 29.25 -14.38 4.81
N GLY A 113 29.15 -15.40 5.67
CA GLY A 113 29.60 -15.37 7.06
C GLY A 113 28.72 -14.52 7.98
N GLU A 114 28.96 -14.61 9.30
CA GLU A 114 28.13 -13.97 10.34
C GLU A 114 28.09 -12.43 10.21
N GLY A 115 29.18 -11.81 9.74
CA GLY A 115 29.27 -10.37 9.51
C GLY A 115 28.53 -9.88 8.25
N GLY A 116 28.23 -10.76 7.29
CA GLY A 116 27.61 -10.41 6.02
C GLY A 116 26.09 -10.14 6.07
N GLY A 117 25.47 -10.36 7.24
CA GLY A 117 24.02 -10.22 7.43
C GLY A 117 23.21 -11.38 6.86
N ALA A 118 21.88 -11.22 6.77
CA ALA A 118 20.96 -12.25 6.29
C ALA A 118 21.25 -12.66 4.84
N GLY A 119 21.02 -13.94 4.51
CA GLY A 119 21.06 -14.43 3.13
C GLY A 119 20.01 -13.73 2.25
N MET A 120 20.23 -13.77 0.94
CA MET A 120 19.30 -13.24 -0.06
C MET A 120 18.75 -14.36 -0.94
N PRO A 121 17.46 -14.31 -1.32
CA PRO A 121 16.41 -13.41 -0.86
C PRO A 121 16.12 -13.52 0.64
N LEU A 122 15.72 -12.39 1.25
CA LEU A 122 15.37 -12.35 2.66
C LEU A 122 14.28 -13.39 2.97
N GLY A 123 14.42 -14.06 4.12
CA GLY A 123 13.44 -15.03 4.59
C GLY A 123 13.61 -16.45 4.05
N ARG A 124 14.59 -16.70 3.18
CA ARG A 124 14.95 -18.06 2.79
C ARG A 124 16.03 -18.61 3.70
N SER A 125 15.89 -19.89 4.07
CA SER A 125 16.94 -20.65 4.76
C SER A 125 17.90 -21.34 3.80
N THR A 126 17.52 -21.49 2.52
CA THR A 126 18.29 -22.18 1.49
C THR A 126 18.64 -21.24 0.33
N PRO A 127 19.73 -21.53 -0.42
CA PRO A 127 20.11 -20.75 -1.59
C PRO A 127 19.03 -20.66 -2.67
N VAL A 128 19.15 -19.69 -3.56
CA VAL A 128 18.26 -19.54 -4.73
C VAL A 128 18.40 -20.70 -5.71
N PRO A 129 17.31 -21.22 -6.31
CA PRO A 129 17.37 -22.23 -7.37
C PRO A 129 18.23 -21.79 -8.56
N GLU A 130 18.21 -20.49 -8.85
CA GLU A 130 18.92 -19.85 -9.95
C GLU A 130 20.41 -19.60 -9.64
N LEU A 131 20.93 -20.12 -8.52
CA LEU A 131 22.32 -19.88 -8.11
C LEU A 131 23.31 -20.38 -9.18
N ALA A 132 23.00 -21.51 -9.82
CA ALA A 132 23.81 -22.05 -10.90
C ALA A 132 23.82 -21.16 -12.15
N LEU A 133 22.73 -20.43 -12.43
CA LEU A 133 22.67 -19.44 -13.52
C LEU A 133 23.58 -18.25 -13.19
N VAL A 134 23.44 -17.70 -11.99
CA VAL A 134 24.29 -16.58 -11.54
C VAL A 134 25.77 -17.01 -11.53
N GLU A 135 26.08 -18.22 -11.06
CA GLU A 135 27.45 -18.73 -11.05
C GLU A 135 28.05 -18.73 -12.45
N ARG A 136 27.33 -19.26 -13.45
CA ARG A 136 27.78 -19.29 -14.84
C ARG A 136 27.93 -17.88 -15.41
N TRP A 137 26.97 -16.99 -15.14
CA TRP A 137 27.04 -15.60 -15.56
C TRP A 137 28.27 -14.88 -15.00
N ILE A 138 28.55 -15.02 -13.70
CA ILE A 138 29.75 -14.42 -13.08
C ILE A 138 31.01 -15.02 -13.70
N ARG A 139 31.09 -16.36 -13.85
CA ARG A 139 32.26 -17.02 -14.47
C ARG A 139 32.49 -16.58 -15.92
N ALA A 140 31.44 -16.21 -16.65
CA ALA A 140 31.51 -15.66 -17.99
C ALA A 140 31.98 -14.19 -18.03
N GLY A 141 32.38 -13.61 -16.90
CA GLY A 141 32.81 -12.22 -16.79
C GLY A 141 31.66 -11.25 -16.50
N ALA A 142 30.51 -11.76 -16.06
CA ALA A 142 29.33 -10.98 -15.72
C ALA A 142 28.92 -9.95 -16.79
N PRO A 143 28.77 -10.37 -18.07
CA PRO A 143 28.40 -9.45 -19.14
C PRO A 143 27.04 -8.79 -18.84
N THR A 144 26.93 -7.50 -19.12
CA THR A 144 25.73 -6.69 -18.84
C THR A 144 25.09 -6.13 -20.11
N ALA A 145 25.67 -6.41 -21.28
CA ALA A 145 25.15 -6.00 -22.56
C ALA A 145 24.46 -7.19 -23.25
N CYS A 146 23.22 -6.97 -23.67
CA CYS A 146 22.50 -7.84 -24.59
C CYS A 146 21.65 -6.96 -25.50
N GLU A 147 22.14 -6.68 -26.71
CA GLU A 147 21.46 -5.80 -27.68
C GLU A 147 20.13 -6.39 -28.19
N GLU A 148 19.99 -7.71 -28.12
CA GLU A 148 18.78 -8.45 -28.51
C GLU A 148 17.71 -8.51 -27.40
N LEU A 149 18.07 -8.17 -26.16
CA LEU A 149 17.11 -7.91 -25.11
C LEU A 149 16.71 -6.45 -25.21
N GLU A 150 15.61 -6.18 -25.90
CA GLU A 150 14.97 -4.87 -25.78
C GLU A 150 14.87 -4.53 -24.28
N PRO A 151 15.22 -3.30 -23.86
CA PRO A 151 14.81 -2.82 -22.56
C PRO A 151 13.32 -3.16 -22.44
N PRO A 152 12.82 -3.67 -21.31
CA PRO A 152 11.39 -3.63 -21.13
C PRO A 152 11.03 -2.16 -21.30
N THR A 153 10.40 -1.80 -22.41
CA THR A 153 9.61 -0.59 -22.50
C THR A 153 8.44 -0.85 -21.59
N ILE A 154 8.69 -0.77 -20.29
CA ILE A 154 7.66 -0.31 -19.39
C ILE A 154 7.59 1.15 -19.77
N GLU A 155 6.68 1.45 -20.69
CA GLU A 155 6.22 2.80 -20.93
C GLU A 155 5.54 3.22 -19.62
N TYR A 156 6.36 3.59 -18.62
CA TYR A 156 5.89 4.22 -17.41
C TYR A 156 5.59 5.65 -17.78
N ASP A 157 4.45 5.84 -18.42
CA ASP A 157 3.73 7.09 -18.32
C ASP A 157 2.79 6.93 -17.11
N PRO A 158 3.03 7.63 -15.98
CA PRO A 158 2.04 7.65 -14.90
C PRO A 158 0.67 8.16 -15.39
N ASN A 159 0.64 8.80 -16.56
CA ASN A 159 -0.55 9.23 -17.28
C ASN A 159 -0.89 8.37 -18.51
N THR A 160 -0.64 7.06 -18.45
CA THR A 160 -1.16 6.09 -19.45
C THR A 160 -2.69 6.14 -19.60
N LEU A 161 -3.41 6.72 -18.63
CA LEU A 161 -4.84 7.00 -18.74
C LEU A 161 -5.10 8.29 -19.51
N ASP A 162 -6.15 8.30 -20.33
CA ASP A 162 -6.66 9.52 -20.97
C ASP A 162 -7.07 10.54 -19.91
N GLN A 163 -6.17 11.50 -19.68
CA GLN A 163 -6.33 12.56 -18.67
C GLN A 163 -7.56 13.43 -18.94
N ALA A 164 -7.92 13.62 -20.21
CA ALA A 164 -9.12 14.36 -20.58
C ALA A 164 -10.39 13.58 -20.21
N ALA A 165 -10.33 12.25 -20.14
CA ALA A 165 -11.45 11.41 -19.73
C ALA A 165 -11.60 11.31 -18.21
N LEU A 166 -10.51 11.34 -17.43
CA LEU A 166 -10.50 11.07 -15.97
C LEU A 166 -11.46 11.92 -15.13
N PHE A 167 -11.75 13.15 -15.57
CA PHE A 167 -12.60 14.08 -14.82
C PHE A 167 -13.83 14.55 -15.61
N THR A 168 -14.18 13.84 -16.69
CA THR A 168 -15.39 14.15 -17.47
C THR A 168 -16.53 13.23 -17.09
N CYS A 169 -17.56 13.80 -16.47
CA CYS A 169 -18.84 13.13 -16.31
C CYS A 169 -19.78 13.57 -17.44
N ALA A 170 -19.67 12.94 -18.63
CA ALA A 170 -20.53 13.28 -19.78
C ALA A 170 -22.04 13.20 -19.46
N ASN A 171 -22.42 12.29 -18.56
CA ASN A 171 -23.73 12.27 -17.92
C ASN A 171 -23.56 12.10 -16.40
N PRO A 172 -23.84 13.14 -15.59
CA PRO A 172 -23.81 13.07 -14.12
C PRO A 172 -24.80 12.06 -13.52
N GLU A 173 -25.91 11.78 -14.23
CA GLU A 173 -26.97 10.88 -13.76
C GLU A 173 -26.80 9.43 -14.23
N ALA A 174 -25.80 9.14 -15.08
CA ALA A 174 -25.59 7.78 -15.55
C ALA A 174 -25.15 6.85 -14.40
N PRO A 175 -25.69 5.61 -14.33
CA PRO A 175 -25.24 4.61 -13.38
C PRO A 175 -23.72 4.44 -13.46
N ARG A 176 -23.05 4.55 -12.33
CA ARG A 176 -21.61 4.31 -12.25
C ARG A 176 -21.39 2.81 -12.05
N SER A 177 -20.66 2.19 -12.95
CA SER A 177 -20.27 0.79 -12.88
C SER A 177 -18.75 0.67 -12.77
N SER A 178 -18.28 -0.27 -11.96
CA SER A 178 -16.90 -0.74 -11.97
C SER A 178 -16.83 -2.12 -12.63
N PRO A 179 -15.71 -2.49 -13.27
CA PRO A 179 -15.49 -3.87 -13.69
C PRO A 179 -15.64 -4.81 -12.49
N SER A 180 -16.36 -5.92 -12.67
CA SER A 180 -16.40 -6.99 -11.68
C SER A 180 -15.00 -7.55 -11.49
N ARG A 181 -14.55 -7.64 -10.24
CA ARG A 181 -13.17 -8.07 -9.95
C ARG A 181 -13.09 -8.87 -8.66
N VAL A 182 -12.15 -9.79 -8.64
CA VAL A 182 -11.59 -10.35 -7.43
C VAL A 182 -10.18 -9.78 -7.32
N ARG A 183 -9.97 -8.87 -6.37
CA ARG A 183 -8.68 -8.17 -6.22
C ARG A 183 -7.92 -8.70 -5.02
N ARG A 184 -6.60 -8.83 -5.14
CA ARG A 184 -5.75 -9.04 -3.96
C ARG A 184 -5.79 -7.80 -3.07
N ILE A 185 -5.72 -7.98 -1.76
CA ILE A 185 -5.46 -6.87 -0.83
C ILE A 185 -4.06 -6.29 -1.08
N THR A 186 -3.89 -4.99 -0.81
CA THR A 186 -2.59 -4.33 -0.92
C THR A 186 -1.78 -4.50 0.36
N ASP A 187 -0.50 -4.13 0.32
CA ASP A 187 0.37 -4.06 1.49
C ASP A 187 -0.14 -3.13 2.58
N ASP A 188 -0.64 -1.95 2.20
CA ASP A 188 -1.26 -1.02 3.15
C ASP A 188 -2.52 -1.60 3.77
N GLU A 189 -3.37 -2.27 2.97
CA GLU A 189 -4.57 -2.92 3.48
C GLU A 189 -4.20 -4.03 4.47
N PHE A 190 -3.24 -4.90 4.14
CA PHE A 190 -2.76 -5.95 5.05
C PHE A 190 -2.16 -5.39 6.34
N THR A 191 -1.45 -4.27 6.26
CA THR A 191 -0.90 -3.57 7.44
C THR A 191 -2.03 -3.12 8.39
N GLN A 192 -3.14 -2.62 7.82
CA GLN A 192 -4.31 -2.25 8.62
C GLN A 192 -5.08 -3.46 9.15
N VAL A 193 -5.21 -4.53 8.37
CA VAL A 193 -5.77 -5.83 8.83
C VAL A 193 -4.98 -6.36 10.02
N ALA A 194 -3.65 -6.22 9.99
CA ALA A 194 -2.74 -6.54 11.08
C ALA A 194 -2.76 -5.51 12.23
N VAL A 195 -3.65 -4.51 12.19
CA VAL A 195 -3.80 -3.45 13.19
C VAL A 195 -2.46 -2.73 13.44
N ASN A 196 -1.74 -2.45 12.35
CA ASN A 196 -0.43 -1.81 12.34
C ASN A 196 0.62 -2.52 13.22
N ALA A 197 0.56 -3.86 13.28
CA ALA A 197 1.54 -4.64 14.01
C ALA A 197 2.97 -4.39 13.49
N THR A 198 3.94 -4.32 14.40
CA THR A 198 5.33 -4.01 14.08
C THR A 198 5.87 -4.89 12.94
N GLY A 199 6.46 -4.27 11.92
CA GLY A 199 7.08 -4.95 10.78
C GLY A 199 6.10 -5.46 9.71
N THR A 200 4.79 -5.30 9.90
CA THR A 200 3.80 -5.67 8.87
C THR A 200 3.73 -4.67 7.72
N ASN A 201 4.18 -3.42 7.93
CA ASN A 201 4.31 -2.40 6.88
C ASN A 201 5.40 -2.69 5.82
N LYS A 202 6.09 -3.82 5.92
CA LYS A 202 7.10 -4.29 4.95
C LYS A 202 6.70 -5.61 4.31
N ASN A 203 5.40 -5.92 4.29
CA ASN A 203 4.87 -7.14 3.73
C ASN A 203 5.00 -7.15 2.20
N PRO A 204 4.93 -8.33 1.54
CA PRO A 204 5.22 -8.45 0.11
C PRO A 204 4.01 -8.15 -0.79
N LEU A 205 2.93 -7.56 -0.27
CA LEU A 205 1.69 -7.36 -1.03
C LEU A 205 1.63 -6.04 -1.80
N GLN A 206 2.77 -5.37 -1.95
CA GLN A 206 2.89 -4.16 -2.76
C GLN A 206 2.40 -4.44 -4.19
N ALA A 207 1.75 -3.43 -4.78
CA ALA A 207 1.33 -3.51 -6.17
C ALA A 207 2.56 -3.69 -7.09
N PRO A 208 2.49 -4.56 -8.12
CA PRO A 208 3.55 -4.68 -9.11
C PRO A 208 3.90 -3.34 -9.77
N GLU A 209 5.19 -3.16 -10.03
CA GLU A 209 5.70 -2.01 -10.77
C GLU A 209 5.27 -2.12 -12.25
N GLY A 210 4.68 -1.05 -12.79
CA GLY A 210 4.11 -1.01 -14.14
C GLY A 210 2.58 -0.97 -14.18
N LEU A 211 1.90 -1.08 -13.04
CA LEU A 211 0.47 -0.75 -12.96
C LEU A 211 0.29 0.78 -12.95
N PRO A 212 -0.68 1.34 -13.71
CA PRO A 212 -0.91 2.79 -13.73
C PRO A 212 -1.22 3.39 -12.36
N TYR A 213 -1.94 2.62 -11.52
CA TYR A 213 -2.24 2.98 -10.14
C TYR A 213 -2.12 1.71 -9.27
N PRO A 214 -1.66 1.79 -8.01
CA PRO A 214 -1.64 0.67 -7.06
C PRO A 214 -3.04 0.10 -6.75
N THR A 215 -4.10 0.89 -6.95
CA THR A 215 -5.48 0.42 -6.87
C THR A 215 -5.93 -0.37 -8.11
N TYR A 216 -5.16 -0.34 -9.19
CA TYR A 216 -5.38 -1.10 -10.41
C TYR A 216 -4.84 -2.52 -10.25
N ALA A 217 -5.55 -3.37 -9.50
CA ALA A 217 -5.08 -4.71 -9.12
C ALA A 217 -5.50 -5.83 -10.10
N GLU A 218 -5.79 -5.51 -11.36
CA GLU A 218 -6.16 -6.53 -12.34
C GLU A 218 -5.00 -7.51 -12.58
N GLY A 219 -5.28 -8.81 -12.51
CA GLY A 219 -4.27 -9.86 -12.70
C GLY A 219 -3.26 -10.02 -11.55
N VAL A 220 -3.40 -9.29 -10.44
CA VAL A 220 -2.49 -9.41 -9.30
C VAL A 220 -2.85 -10.64 -8.47
N GLY A 221 -2.07 -11.72 -8.67
CA GLY A 221 -2.22 -12.98 -7.96
C GLY A 221 -1.37 -13.11 -6.69
N MET A 222 -1.33 -14.34 -6.17
CA MET A 222 -0.44 -14.76 -5.08
C MET A 222 0.43 -15.89 -5.58
N ASP A 223 1.67 -15.58 -5.97
CA ASP A 223 2.64 -16.61 -6.32
C ASP A 223 3.27 -17.23 -5.04
N PRO A 224 3.90 -18.42 -5.14
CA PRO A 224 4.50 -19.08 -3.99
C PRO A 224 5.60 -18.28 -3.27
N ALA A 225 6.33 -17.40 -3.95
CA ALA A 225 7.37 -16.59 -3.32
C ALA A 225 6.73 -15.46 -2.49
N THR A 226 5.76 -14.75 -3.04
CA THR A 226 4.98 -13.74 -2.31
C THR A 226 4.29 -14.37 -1.10
N LEU A 227 3.67 -15.54 -1.25
CA LEU A 227 3.03 -16.24 -0.13
C LEU A 227 4.03 -16.61 0.97
N ARG A 228 5.20 -17.16 0.61
CA ARG A 228 6.25 -17.50 1.58
C ARG A 228 6.74 -16.28 2.35
N LEU A 229 6.94 -15.16 1.67
CA LEU A 229 7.31 -13.91 2.31
C LEU A 229 6.20 -13.43 3.24
N LEU A 230 4.93 -13.50 2.81
CA LEU A 230 3.79 -13.09 3.62
C LEU A 230 3.71 -13.91 4.91
N MET A 231 3.98 -15.21 4.84
CA MET A 231 4.02 -16.11 6.01
C MET A 231 5.01 -15.66 7.08
N LEU A 232 6.07 -14.92 6.74
CA LEU A 232 7.02 -14.36 7.71
C LEU A 232 6.41 -13.21 8.55
N HIS A 233 5.37 -12.55 8.04
CA HIS A 233 4.68 -11.46 8.73
C HIS A 233 3.50 -11.94 9.56
N LEU A 234 2.97 -13.15 9.29
CA LEU A 234 1.79 -13.70 9.96
C LEU A 234 1.91 -13.80 11.49
N PRO A 235 3.05 -14.18 12.10
CA PRO A 235 3.17 -14.17 13.56
C PRO A 235 2.96 -12.78 14.18
N SER A 236 3.41 -11.72 13.50
CA SER A 236 3.20 -10.34 13.96
C SER A 236 1.76 -9.89 13.70
N ALA A 237 1.22 -10.20 12.52
CA ALA A 237 -0.15 -9.82 12.15
C ALA A 237 -1.23 -10.49 13.02
N SER A 238 -1.00 -11.74 13.42
CA SER A 238 -1.93 -12.51 14.27
C SER A 238 -1.86 -12.15 15.75
N ALA A 239 -0.77 -11.52 16.22
CA ALA A 239 -0.48 -11.37 17.65
C ALA A 239 -1.64 -10.78 18.49
N LYS A 240 -2.40 -9.85 17.91
CA LYS A 240 -3.56 -9.18 18.54
C LYS A 240 -4.75 -10.10 18.84
N TRP A 241 -4.78 -11.29 18.23
CA TRP A 241 -5.84 -12.28 18.36
C TRP A 241 -5.48 -13.45 19.28
N THR A 242 -4.30 -13.38 19.92
CA THR A 242 -3.70 -14.49 20.69
C THR A 242 -3.60 -14.24 22.18
N ARG A 243 -3.62 -12.97 22.61
CA ARG A 243 -3.48 -12.56 24.01
C ARG A 243 -4.49 -11.48 24.36
N GLY A 244 -5.23 -11.68 25.43
CA GLY A 244 -6.00 -10.61 26.06
C GLY A 244 -5.23 -10.02 27.23
N ASP A 245 -4.23 -9.16 27.00
CA ASP A 245 -3.51 -8.35 28.02
C ASP A 245 -2.83 -9.11 29.21
N PRO A 246 -1.81 -8.58 29.93
CA PRO A 246 -1.20 -7.24 29.89
C PRO A 246 -0.03 -7.13 28.89
N GLY A 247 -0.12 -6.18 27.94
CA GLY A 247 1.00 -5.75 27.08
C GLY A 247 0.73 -5.78 25.58
N GLY A 248 -0.44 -6.29 25.15
CA GLY A 248 -0.90 -6.15 23.78
C GLY A 248 -1.68 -4.85 23.63
N GLY A 249 -1.34 -4.00 22.65
CA GLY A 249 -2.16 -2.81 22.35
C GLY A 249 -3.62 -3.22 22.14
N ARG A 250 -4.47 -2.82 23.10
CA ARG A 250 -5.89 -3.16 23.21
C ARG A 250 -6.66 -2.61 22.02
N MET A 251 -7.79 -3.20 21.68
CA MET A 251 -8.63 -2.74 20.57
C MET A 251 -10.03 -2.37 21.07
N TYR A 252 -10.56 -1.23 20.64
CA TYR A 252 -11.95 -0.85 20.91
C TYR A 252 -12.93 -1.93 20.41
N GLY A 253 -14.08 -2.09 21.08
CA GLY A 253 -15.10 -3.11 20.79
C GLY A 253 -14.72 -4.56 21.11
N LEU A 254 -13.42 -4.89 21.13
CA LEU A 254 -12.90 -6.24 21.37
C LEU A 254 -12.30 -6.42 22.77
N HIS A 255 -11.84 -5.32 23.37
CA HIS A 255 -11.26 -5.27 24.70
C HIS A 255 -11.99 -4.22 25.54
N ARG A 256 -12.79 -4.62 26.53
CA ARG A 256 -13.33 -3.66 27.51
C ARG A 256 -12.24 -3.30 28.51
N CYS A 257 -11.92 -2.02 28.64
CA CYS A 257 -10.96 -1.59 29.66
C CYS A 257 -11.51 -1.76 31.09
N CYS A 258 -10.57 -2.04 32.00
CA CYS A 258 -10.54 -1.52 33.38
C CYS A 258 -11.43 -2.21 34.44
N THR A 259 -12.18 -3.27 34.11
CA THR A 259 -12.87 -4.10 35.13
C THR A 259 -12.51 -5.58 35.09
N GLU A 260 -11.97 -6.09 33.98
CA GLU A 260 -11.39 -7.43 33.89
C GLU A 260 -10.09 -7.40 33.07
N PRO A 261 -9.06 -8.17 33.44
CA PRO A 261 -7.73 -8.06 32.85
C PRO A 261 -7.60 -8.67 31.44
N ARG A 262 -8.67 -9.14 30.78
CA ARG A 262 -8.59 -9.84 29.48
C ARG A 262 -9.70 -9.45 28.50
N SER A 263 -9.40 -9.54 27.19
CA SER A 263 -10.43 -9.46 26.14
C SER A 263 -11.50 -10.51 26.39
N GLN A 264 -12.79 -10.15 26.40
CA GLN A 264 -13.88 -11.11 26.59
C GLN A 264 -13.88 -12.22 25.51
N ILE A 265 -13.38 -11.91 24.31
CA ILE A 265 -13.31 -12.84 23.18
C ILE A 265 -12.22 -13.91 23.39
N ILE A 266 -11.09 -13.55 24.00
CA ILE A 266 -9.96 -14.47 24.24
C ILE A 266 -10.05 -15.12 25.62
N ALA A 267 -10.62 -14.45 26.61
CA ALA A 267 -10.66 -14.92 28.00
C ALA A 267 -11.32 -16.29 28.15
N CYS A 268 -12.44 -16.53 27.46
CA CYS A 268 -13.10 -17.83 27.51
C CYS A 268 -12.29 -18.93 26.77
N MET A 269 -11.50 -18.53 25.77
CA MET A 269 -10.58 -19.42 25.05
C MET A 269 -9.35 -19.79 25.87
N GLU A 270 -9.17 -19.30 27.09
CA GLU A 270 -8.07 -19.71 27.98
C GLU A 270 -8.51 -20.73 29.04
N ALA A 271 -9.80 -21.07 29.10
CA ALA A 271 -10.28 -22.17 29.94
C ALA A 271 -9.67 -23.51 29.47
N ASP A 272 -9.40 -24.43 30.40
CA ASP A 272 -8.84 -25.76 30.06
C ASP A 272 -9.64 -26.45 28.94
N ALA A 273 -10.97 -26.33 29.01
CA ALA A 273 -11.91 -26.76 27.98
C ALA A 273 -12.87 -25.60 27.62
N PRO A 274 -12.61 -24.83 26.54
CA PRO A 274 -13.53 -23.83 26.04
C PRO A 274 -14.86 -24.47 25.60
N THR A 275 -15.97 -23.77 25.84
CA THR A 275 -17.29 -24.23 25.39
C THR A 275 -17.45 -24.02 23.88
N ASP A 276 -18.36 -24.78 23.24
CA ASP A 276 -18.68 -24.58 21.82
C ASP A 276 -19.09 -23.12 21.53
N ALA A 277 -19.89 -22.50 22.41
CA ALA A 277 -20.30 -21.11 22.26
C ALA A 277 -19.12 -20.13 22.31
N CYS A 278 -18.09 -20.42 23.12
CA CYS A 278 -16.87 -19.63 23.16
C CYS A 278 -16.07 -19.77 21.86
N ILE A 279 -15.91 -21.01 21.38
CA ILE A 279 -15.22 -21.31 20.11
C ILE A 279 -15.91 -20.61 18.95
N ASP A 280 -17.24 -20.70 18.88
CA ASP A 280 -18.04 -20.07 17.82
C ASP A 280 -17.91 -18.54 17.84
N THR A 281 -17.98 -17.94 19.03
CA THR A 281 -17.81 -16.49 19.21
C THR A 281 -16.42 -16.03 18.80
N TYR A 282 -15.37 -16.78 19.17
CA TYR A 282 -13.99 -16.49 18.78
C TYR A 282 -13.82 -16.55 17.26
N VAL A 283 -14.27 -17.64 16.62
CA VAL A 283 -14.16 -17.84 15.17
C VAL A 283 -14.92 -16.76 14.40
N ASP A 284 -16.18 -16.49 14.77
CA ASP A 284 -16.99 -15.47 14.10
C ASP A 284 -16.36 -14.09 14.24
N THR A 285 -15.89 -13.73 15.44
CA THR A 285 -15.27 -12.43 15.68
C THR A 285 -13.95 -12.28 14.94
N LEU A 286 -13.09 -13.30 14.96
CA LEU A 286 -11.82 -13.32 14.23
C LEU A 286 -12.04 -13.14 12.73
N LEU A 287 -13.03 -13.85 12.16
CA LEU A 287 -13.34 -13.73 10.73
C LEU A 287 -13.93 -12.35 10.40
N ARG A 288 -14.92 -11.88 11.16
CA ARG A 288 -15.60 -10.59 10.90
C ARG A 288 -14.76 -9.36 11.19
N ARG A 289 -13.82 -9.42 12.14
CA ARG A 289 -13.07 -8.25 12.60
C ARG A 289 -11.56 -8.37 12.41
N GLY A 290 -11.04 -9.54 12.01
CA GLY A 290 -9.60 -9.77 11.88
C GLY A 290 -9.13 -10.27 10.51
N ALA A 291 -10.00 -10.81 9.67
CA ALA A 291 -9.59 -11.37 8.37
C ALA A 291 -10.50 -10.93 7.21
N LEU A 292 -11.79 -11.25 7.30
CA LEU A 292 -12.75 -11.08 6.20
C LEU A 292 -13.44 -9.71 6.21
N PHE A 293 -13.67 -9.09 7.38
CA PHE A 293 -14.39 -7.80 7.49
C PHE A 293 -15.82 -7.82 6.93
N ARG A 294 -16.37 -9.02 6.77
CA ARG A 294 -17.73 -9.33 6.35
C ARG A 294 -18.21 -10.55 7.10
N ALA A 295 -19.50 -10.86 6.97
CA ALA A 295 -20.00 -12.17 7.40
C ALA A 295 -19.21 -13.29 6.69
N PRO A 296 -18.63 -14.26 7.43
CA PRO A 296 -18.09 -15.46 6.82
C PRO A 296 -19.22 -16.28 6.20
N ASN A 297 -18.95 -16.98 5.11
CA ASN A 297 -19.86 -18.02 4.65
C ASN A 297 -19.72 -19.28 5.54
N GLU A 298 -20.68 -20.20 5.42
CA GLU A 298 -20.74 -21.42 6.25
C GLU A 298 -19.47 -22.27 6.14
N ASP A 299 -18.90 -22.36 4.95
CA ASP A 299 -17.71 -23.16 4.64
C ASP A 299 -16.42 -22.52 5.20
N GLU A 300 -16.32 -21.19 5.17
CA GLU A 300 -15.25 -20.41 5.81
C GLU A 300 -15.26 -20.58 7.33
N ALA A 301 -16.44 -20.41 7.96
CA ALA A 301 -16.58 -20.53 9.41
C ALA A 301 -16.37 -21.98 9.90
N SER A 302 -17.00 -22.96 9.24
CA SER A 302 -16.95 -24.36 9.66
C SER A 302 -15.54 -24.97 9.55
N ARG A 303 -14.78 -24.65 8.50
CA ARG A 303 -13.39 -25.13 8.38
C ARG A 303 -12.48 -24.57 9.45
N LEU A 304 -12.53 -23.27 9.71
CA LEU A 304 -11.68 -22.65 10.72
C LEU A 304 -12.04 -23.16 12.12
N ARG A 305 -13.34 -23.32 12.40
CA ARG A 305 -13.84 -23.93 13.64
C ARG A 305 -13.35 -25.37 13.80
N ALA A 306 -13.49 -26.21 12.78
CA ALA A 306 -13.06 -27.60 12.81
C ALA A 306 -11.54 -27.69 13.08
N TYR A 307 -10.76 -26.85 12.41
CA TYR A 307 -9.32 -26.77 12.63
C TYR A 307 -8.98 -26.33 14.06
N LEU A 308 -9.64 -25.30 14.60
CA LEU A 308 -9.46 -24.88 15.99
C LEU A 308 -9.77 -26.01 16.98
N VAL A 309 -10.88 -26.72 16.81
CA VAL A 309 -11.24 -27.86 17.69
C VAL A 309 -10.19 -28.98 17.63
N GLU A 310 -9.70 -29.30 16.43
CA GLU A 310 -8.62 -30.29 16.25
C GLU A 310 -7.35 -29.87 16.99
N ARG A 311 -6.94 -28.61 16.84
CA ARG A 311 -5.72 -28.09 17.50
C ARG A 311 -5.86 -28.03 19.01
N LEU A 312 -7.02 -27.61 19.54
CA LEU A 312 -7.32 -27.64 20.97
C LEU A 312 -7.19 -29.07 21.55
N ALA A 313 -7.70 -30.08 20.85
CA ALA A 313 -7.59 -31.47 21.28
C ALA A 313 -6.14 -32.00 21.29
N ALA A 314 -5.26 -31.42 20.47
CA ALA A 314 -3.87 -31.83 20.34
C ALA A 314 -2.91 -31.16 21.35
N GLU A 315 -3.32 -30.10 22.06
CA GLU A 315 -2.47 -29.32 22.98
C GLU A 315 -1.79 -30.20 24.03
N GLY A 316 -2.58 -31.02 24.73
CA GLY A 316 -2.07 -31.85 25.83
C GLY A 316 -1.05 -32.91 25.41
N ALA A 317 -1.13 -33.40 24.16
CA ALA A 317 -0.22 -34.41 23.64
C ALA A 317 1.03 -33.81 22.99
N SER A 318 0.92 -32.60 22.44
CA SER A 318 1.99 -31.94 21.69
C SER A 318 2.85 -30.99 22.53
N GLY A 319 2.36 -30.57 23.70
CA GLY A 319 2.99 -29.55 24.52
C GLY A 319 2.85 -28.13 23.97
N VAL A 320 2.06 -27.95 22.89
CA VAL A 320 1.71 -26.66 22.32
C VAL A 320 0.81 -25.90 23.29
N THR A 321 1.12 -24.64 23.54
CA THR A 321 0.34 -23.78 24.43
C THR A 321 -0.94 -23.28 23.75
N ARG A 322 -1.96 -22.95 24.55
CA ARG A 322 -3.20 -22.31 24.05
C ARG A 322 -2.91 -21.09 23.17
N GLN A 323 -1.92 -20.31 23.55
CA GLN A 323 -1.55 -19.11 22.80
C GLN A 323 -0.99 -19.43 21.41
N GLU A 324 -0.17 -20.48 21.30
CA GLU A 324 0.36 -20.94 20.02
C GLU A 324 -0.76 -21.50 19.13
N THR A 325 -1.71 -22.24 19.70
CA THR A 325 -2.93 -22.67 19.00
C THR A 325 -3.70 -21.48 18.44
N LEU A 326 -4.03 -20.48 19.27
CA LEU A 326 -4.77 -19.30 18.81
C LEU A 326 -3.99 -18.49 17.76
N SER A 327 -2.65 -18.44 17.89
CA SER A 327 -1.78 -17.84 16.87
C SER A 327 -1.91 -18.56 15.54
N GLU A 328 -1.79 -19.88 15.54
CA GLU A 328 -1.95 -20.72 14.35
C GLU A 328 -3.32 -20.52 13.67
N ILE A 329 -4.40 -20.46 14.45
CA ILE A 329 -5.75 -20.23 13.94
C ILE A 329 -5.92 -18.82 13.36
N ALA A 330 -5.41 -17.79 14.01
CA ALA A 330 -5.44 -16.42 13.48
C ALA A 330 -4.60 -16.29 12.18
N GLN A 331 -3.46 -16.97 12.09
CA GLN A 331 -2.66 -17.00 10.86
C GLN A 331 -3.38 -17.75 9.73
N ALA A 332 -4.04 -18.87 10.04
CA ALA A 332 -4.85 -19.59 9.07
C ALA A 332 -6.01 -18.74 8.55
N ALA A 333 -6.68 -17.97 9.43
CA ALA A 333 -7.74 -17.04 9.04
C ALA A 333 -7.24 -15.96 8.06
N LEU A 334 -6.06 -15.39 8.31
CA LEU A 334 -5.44 -14.38 7.44
C LEU A 334 -5.02 -14.93 6.06
N LEU A 335 -4.80 -16.25 5.96
CA LEU A 335 -4.45 -16.92 4.72
C LEU A 335 -5.65 -17.43 3.92
N MET A 336 -6.87 -17.26 4.43
CA MET A 336 -8.07 -17.65 3.70
C MET A 336 -8.21 -16.83 2.40
N THR A 337 -8.70 -17.47 1.35
CA THR A 337 -8.90 -16.82 0.05
C THR A 337 -9.71 -15.53 0.18
N GLY A 338 -10.79 -15.54 0.95
CA GLY A 338 -11.63 -14.35 1.18
C GLY A 338 -10.96 -13.24 2.01
N ALA A 339 -9.87 -13.53 2.73
CA ALA A 339 -9.09 -12.55 3.47
C ALA A 339 -8.05 -11.88 2.56
N LEU A 340 -7.43 -12.65 1.66
CA LEU A 340 -6.41 -12.16 0.73
C LEU A 340 -7.00 -11.56 -0.55
N PHE A 341 -8.20 -11.99 -0.95
CA PHE A 341 -8.86 -11.58 -2.17
C PHE A 341 -10.27 -11.04 -1.89
N ARG A 342 -10.46 -9.74 -2.17
CA ARG A 342 -11.74 -9.04 -2.05
C ARG A 342 -12.56 -9.24 -3.30
N SER A 343 -13.81 -9.62 -3.10
CA SER A 343 -14.79 -9.80 -4.17
C SER A 343 -15.58 -8.52 -4.34
N ASP A 344 -15.58 -7.98 -5.55
CA ASP A 344 -16.46 -6.90 -6.03
C ASP A 344 -17.21 -7.42 -7.27
N VAL A 345 -17.85 -8.59 -7.15
CA VAL A 345 -18.46 -9.29 -8.30
C VAL A 345 -19.95 -9.01 -8.43
N GLY A 346 -20.58 -8.55 -7.35
CA GLY A 346 -22.01 -8.27 -7.29
C GLY A 346 -22.87 -9.53 -7.18
N ASP A 347 -24.12 -9.32 -6.79
CA ASP A 347 -25.08 -10.39 -6.59
C ASP A 347 -25.49 -11.00 -7.94
N PRO A 348 -25.21 -12.30 -8.19
CA PRO A 348 -25.60 -12.96 -9.43
C PRO A 348 -27.11 -12.94 -9.68
N MET A 349 -27.94 -12.78 -8.64
CA MET A 349 -29.40 -12.73 -8.75
C MET A 349 -29.92 -11.38 -9.26
N THR A 350 -29.07 -10.35 -9.27
CA THR A 350 -29.41 -8.98 -9.72
C THR A 350 -28.93 -8.69 -11.14
N MET A 351 -28.55 -9.74 -11.89
CA MET A 351 -27.97 -9.58 -13.22
C MET A 351 -28.96 -8.93 -14.21
N ASP A 352 -28.56 -7.78 -14.77
CA ASP A 352 -29.20 -7.13 -15.90
C ASP A 352 -28.17 -6.97 -17.04
N GLY A 353 -28.31 -7.79 -18.09
CA GLY A 353 -27.32 -7.91 -19.15
C GLY A 353 -25.96 -8.37 -18.62
N THR A 354 -24.96 -7.49 -18.66
CA THR A 354 -23.60 -7.74 -18.14
C THR A 354 -23.34 -7.07 -16.78
N VAL A 355 -24.35 -6.42 -16.19
CA VAL A 355 -24.23 -5.64 -14.96
C VAL A 355 -24.87 -6.41 -13.80
N ARG A 356 -24.29 -6.30 -12.61
CA ARG A 356 -24.84 -6.81 -11.35
C ARG A 356 -24.81 -5.71 -10.32
N GLU A 357 -25.77 -5.72 -9.40
CA GLU A 357 -25.74 -4.85 -8.24
C GLU A 357 -24.75 -5.39 -7.21
N LEU A 358 -23.95 -4.49 -6.63
CA LEU A 358 -23.13 -4.82 -5.48
C LEU A 358 -24.03 -5.05 -4.25
N SER A 359 -23.69 -6.06 -3.45
CA SER A 359 -24.29 -6.22 -2.12
C SER A 359 -23.98 -5.02 -1.22
N ASN A 360 -24.71 -4.86 -0.10
CA ASN A 360 -24.44 -3.77 0.84
C ASN A 360 -22.99 -3.79 1.36
N THR A 361 -22.45 -4.98 1.63
CA THR A 361 -21.07 -5.16 2.05
C THR A 361 -20.07 -4.81 0.95
N GLU A 362 -20.33 -5.22 -0.30
CA GLU A 362 -19.47 -4.83 -1.43
C GLU A 362 -19.52 -3.32 -1.69
N LEU A 363 -20.69 -2.67 -1.54
CA LEU A 363 -20.80 -1.22 -1.59
C LEU A 363 -19.99 -0.55 -0.48
N ALA A 364 -20.05 -1.09 0.73
CA ALA A 364 -19.27 -0.59 1.86
C ALA A 364 -17.76 -0.72 1.61
N PHE A 365 -17.30 -1.85 1.07
CA PHE A 365 -15.90 -2.05 0.71
C PHE A 365 -15.47 -1.16 -0.45
N ALA A 366 -16.31 -0.99 -1.47
CA ALA A 366 -16.03 -0.10 -2.58
C ALA A 366 -15.86 1.34 -2.08
N LEU A 367 -16.82 1.86 -1.31
CA LEU A 367 -16.75 3.21 -0.73
C LEU A 367 -15.55 3.35 0.24
N GLY A 368 -15.37 2.38 1.14
CA GLY A 368 -14.27 2.39 2.09
C GLY A 368 -12.90 2.35 1.43
N SER A 369 -12.74 1.62 0.32
CA SER A 369 -11.48 1.51 -0.41
C SER A 369 -11.02 2.81 -1.09
N VAL A 370 -11.96 3.73 -1.38
CA VAL A 370 -11.67 5.07 -1.89
C VAL A 370 -11.18 6.00 -0.77
N LEU A 371 -11.51 5.69 0.48
CA LEU A 371 -11.24 6.54 1.64
C LEU A 371 -9.99 6.09 2.41
N SER A 372 -9.89 4.80 2.71
CA SER A 372 -8.92 4.28 3.67
C SER A 372 -8.26 2.98 3.18
N PRO A 373 -6.99 2.72 3.53
CA PRO A 373 -6.42 1.39 3.42
C PRO A 373 -7.04 0.42 4.43
N ALA A 374 -7.64 0.90 5.52
CA ALA A 374 -8.28 0.04 6.51
C ALA A 374 -9.64 -0.45 5.99
N PRO A 375 -9.87 -1.77 5.92
CA PRO A 375 -11.20 -2.31 5.64
C PRO A 375 -12.26 -1.77 6.61
N VAL A 376 -13.49 -1.61 6.11
CA VAL A 376 -14.64 -1.20 6.93
C VAL A 376 -14.78 -2.15 8.12
N GLY A 377 -14.84 -1.59 9.33
CA GLY A 377 -14.93 -2.33 10.59
C GLY A 377 -13.58 -2.79 11.18
N THR A 378 -12.45 -2.40 10.59
CA THR A 378 -11.12 -2.73 11.14
C THR A 378 -10.98 -2.19 12.56
N PRO A 379 -10.58 -3.03 13.54
CA PRO A 379 -10.44 -2.60 14.93
C PRO A 379 -9.47 -1.43 15.09
N ILE A 380 -9.83 -0.47 15.94
CA ILE A 380 -8.99 0.67 16.26
C ILE A 380 -8.22 0.36 17.55
N PRO A 381 -6.88 0.48 17.57
CA PRO A 381 -6.14 0.33 18.81
C PRO A 381 -6.51 1.43 19.81
N GLN A 382 -6.65 1.07 21.09
CA GLN A 382 -6.90 2.02 22.18
C GLN A 382 -5.73 2.99 22.31
N GLY A 383 -6.05 4.27 22.54
CA GLY A 383 -5.07 5.36 22.57
C GLY A 383 -4.77 5.99 21.21
N TYR A 384 -5.35 5.48 20.12
CA TYR A 384 -5.27 6.08 18.79
C TYR A 384 -6.54 6.85 18.37
N GLY A 385 -7.50 7.01 19.28
CA GLY A 385 -8.70 7.83 19.05
C GLY A 385 -8.48 9.29 19.47
N SER A 386 -9.10 10.22 18.75
CA SER A 386 -9.15 11.65 19.07
C SER A 386 -10.58 12.17 18.90
N ALA A 387 -10.96 13.23 19.61
CA ALA A 387 -12.30 13.84 19.43
C ALA A 387 -12.57 14.28 17.98
N ASP A 388 -11.51 14.54 17.19
CA ASP A 388 -11.59 14.94 15.79
C ASP A 388 -11.45 13.75 14.81
N ASP A 389 -11.42 12.51 15.31
CA ASP A 389 -11.46 11.33 14.45
C ASP A 389 -12.88 11.19 13.86
N PRO A 390 -13.06 10.95 12.55
CA PRO A 390 -14.38 10.72 11.96
C PRO A 390 -15.15 9.54 12.58
N ASP A 391 -14.47 8.61 13.23
CA ASP A 391 -15.08 7.49 13.97
C ASP A 391 -15.25 7.77 15.48
N ASP A 392 -15.06 9.01 15.93
CA ASP A 392 -15.26 9.37 17.34
C ASP A 392 -16.68 9.05 17.80
N GLY A 393 -16.80 8.52 19.02
CA GLY A 393 -18.04 7.97 19.55
C GLY A 393 -18.46 6.60 18.98
N HIS A 394 -17.76 6.07 17.96
CA HIS A 394 -18.09 4.81 17.29
C HIS A 394 -16.93 3.80 17.21
N TYR A 395 -15.85 3.99 17.99
CA TYR A 395 -14.65 3.14 17.90
C TYR A 395 -14.89 1.64 18.10
N ASP A 396 -15.93 1.24 18.83
CA ASP A 396 -16.27 -0.18 19.03
C ASP A 396 -16.66 -0.87 17.71
N ALA A 397 -17.24 -0.13 16.77
CA ALA A 397 -17.53 -0.61 15.42
C ALA A 397 -16.28 -0.68 14.53
N GLY A 398 -15.18 -0.02 14.90
CA GLY A 398 -13.93 0.02 14.16
C GLY A 398 -13.86 1.20 13.17
N ARG A 399 -12.91 1.13 12.23
CA ARG A 399 -12.72 2.15 11.19
C ARG A 399 -13.91 2.19 10.24
N LEU A 400 -14.29 3.40 9.83
CA LEU A 400 -15.40 3.64 8.90
C LEU A 400 -16.74 3.11 9.46
N ALA A 401 -16.97 3.34 10.76
CA ALA A 401 -18.09 2.80 11.50
C ALA A 401 -19.47 3.17 10.92
N LEU A 402 -19.64 4.40 10.45
CA LEU A 402 -20.90 4.85 9.86
C LEU A 402 -21.17 4.17 8.50
N ILE A 403 -20.11 3.84 7.75
CA ILE A 403 -20.24 3.03 6.52
C ILE A 403 -20.66 1.60 6.87
N ALA A 404 -20.08 1.02 7.92
CA ALA A 404 -20.48 -0.31 8.40
C ALA A 404 -21.96 -0.32 8.81
N ALA A 405 -22.39 0.66 9.61
CA ALA A 405 -23.77 0.79 10.06
C ALA A 405 -24.76 0.93 8.89
N ALA A 406 -24.42 1.76 7.89
CA ALA A 406 -25.25 1.93 6.69
C ALA A 406 -25.34 0.65 5.84
N ALA A 407 -24.30 -0.18 5.86
CA ALA A 407 -24.31 -1.48 5.18
C ALA A 407 -25.24 -2.48 5.89
N ASP A 408 -25.17 -2.49 7.22
CA ASP A 408 -25.95 -3.38 8.08
C ASP A 408 -27.44 -3.07 8.04
N ASP A 409 -27.82 -1.78 8.03
CA ASP A 409 -29.23 -1.36 7.94
C ASP A 409 -29.75 -1.21 6.49
N GLY A 410 -28.85 -1.29 5.50
CA GLY A 410 -29.13 -1.21 4.08
C GLY A 410 -29.34 0.20 3.51
N SER A 411 -29.23 1.25 4.34
CA SER A 411 -29.26 2.64 3.89
C SER A 411 -28.12 2.97 2.93
N ILE A 412 -27.02 2.21 2.90
CA ILE A 412 -25.92 2.40 1.95
C ILE A 412 -26.35 2.30 0.48
N ARG A 413 -27.53 1.75 0.18
CA ARG A 413 -28.11 1.71 -1.16
C ARG A 413 -28.62 3.07 -1.64
N ASP A 414 -28.92 3.97 -0.73
CA ASP A 414 -29.30 5.34 -1.07
C ASP A 414 -28.08 6.18 -1.53
N PRO A 415 -28.13 6.77 -2.74
CA PRO A 415 -27.08 7.67 -3.21
C PRO A 415 -26.79 8.84 -2.27
N GLU A 416 -27.82 9.43 -1.64
CA GLU A 416 -27.63 10.59 -0.75
C GLU A 416 -26.84 10.18 0.50
N THR A 417 -27.18 9.04 1.08
CA THR A 417 -26.43 8.42 2.18
C THR A 417 -24.96 8.17 1.81
N ARG A 418 -24.67 7.61 0.62
CA ARG A 418 -23.28 7.41 0.17
C ARG A 418 -22.51 8.72 0.01
N VAL A 419 -23.15 9.77 -0.51
CA VAL A 419 -22.53 11.10 -0.64
C VAL A 419 -22.23 11.70 0.73
N ALA A 420 -23.16 11.58 1.68
CA ALA A 420 -22.96 12.05 3.05
C ALA A 420 -21.80 11.32 3.74
N LEU A 421 -21.74 9.98 3.61
CA LEU A 421 -20.66 9.17 4.15
C LEU A 421 -19.31 9.50 3.50
N LEU A 422 -19.28 9.66 2.17
CA LEU A 422 -18.07 10.08 1.46
C LEU A 422 -17.55 11.40 2.04
N ARG A 423 -18.40 12.44 2.12
CA ARG A 423 -18.00 13.76 2.65
C ARG A 423 -17.53 13.70 4.10
N HIS A 424 -18.19 12.90 4.93
CA HIS A 424 -17.81 12.72 6.35
C HIS A 424 -16.40 12.17 6.51
N TYR A 425 -16.01 11.20 5.67
CA TYR A 425 -14.72 10.51 5.79
C TYR A 425 -13.63 11.05 4.84
N ALA A 426 -14.00 11.78 3.78
CA ALA A 426 -13.09 12.19 2.72
C ALA A 426 -12.11 13.28 3.16
N SER A 427 -12.54 14.20 4.02
CA SER A 427 -11.71 15.36 4.38
C SER A 427 -12.23 16.10 5.61
N GLY A 428 -11.42 16.99 6.16
CA GLY A 428 -11.81 17.88 7.25
C GLY A 428 -10.73 18.86 7.68
N ILE A 429 -11.01 19.59 8.77
CA ILE A 429 -10.07 20.49 9.44
C ILE A 429 -10.00 20.06 10.89
N SER A 430 -8.79 19.93 11.43
CA SER A 430 -8.55 19.58 12.82
C SER A 430 -7.14 20.00 13.22
N GLU A 431 -6.95 20.54 14.41
CA GLU A 431 -5.61 20.89 14.93
C GLU A 431 -4.93 19.70 15.62
N VAL A 432 -5.71 18.70 16.06
CA VAL A 432 -5.25 17.66 17.00
C VAL A 432 -5.45 16.22 16.52
N ARG A 433 -6.11 16.01 15.37
CA ARG A 433 -6.32 14.67 14.82
C ARG A 433 -4.96 14.05 14.51
N PRO A 434 -4.61 12.88 15.07
CA PRO A 434 -3.44 12.15 14.63
C PRO A 434 -3.68 11.68 13.20
N ASP A 435 -2.73 11.96 12.29
CA ASP A 435 -2.82 11.39 10.94
C ASP A 435 -2.90 9.88 11.06
N LEU A 436 -3.98 9.28 10.54
CA LEU A 436 -4.26 7.85 10.65
C LEU A 436 -3.15 6.95 10.08
N TYR A 437 -2.19 7.53 9.36
CA TYR A 437 -1.08 6.84 8.70
C TYR A 437 0.31 7.47 8.96
N THR A 438 0.45 8.76 9.30
CA THR A 438 1.75 9.49 9.18
C THR A 438 2.41 10.01 10.47
N GLY A 439 1.94 9.65 11.66
CA GLY A 439 2.67 9.94 12.91
C GLY A 439 2.41 11.33 13.51
N TYR A 440 3.39 11.86 14.26
CA TYR A 440 3.26 13.11 15.05
C TYR A 440 2.93 14.31 14.16
N ARG A 441 1.86 15.03 14.53
CA ARG A 441 1.27 16.10 13.72
C ARG A 441 1.77 17.50 14.03
N ASP A 442 2.61 17.70 15.05
CA ASP A 442 3.04 19.02 15.55
C ASP A 442 3.61 20.00 14.49
N THR A 443 3.81 19.55 13.24
CA THR A 443 4.33 20.33 12.11
C THR A 443 3.50 20.26 10.81
N ARG A 444 2.38 19.53 10.78
CA ARG A 444 1.49 19.38 9.61
C ARG A 444 0.41 20.45 9.60
N GLY A 445 -0.18 20.65 8.42
CA GLY A 445 -1.36 21.49 8.23
C GLY A 445 -2.60 21.04 9.02
N ASP A 446 -3.50 21.98 9.35
CA ASP A 446 -4.80 21.69 9.98
C ASP A 446 -5.78 20.95 9.06
N TYR A 447 -5.60 21.07 7.75
CA TYR A 447 -6.41 20.39 6.74
C TYR A 447 -5.97 18.94 6.57
N TRP A 448 -6.94 18.03 6.44
CA TRP A 448 -6.66 16.63 6.15
C TRP A 448 -7.61 16.09 5.08
N ILE A 449 -7.11 15.12 4.32
CA ILE A 449 -7.91 14.32 3.38
C ILE A 449 -7.65 12.84 3.61
N ALA A 450 -8.59 12.01 3.17
CA ALA A 450 -8.54 10.57 3.38
C ALA A 450 -7.30 9.95 2.68
N PRO A 451 -6.60 8.98 3.29
CA PRO A 451 -5.32 8.50 2.77
C PRO A 451 -5.35 7.99 1.33
N ARG A 452 -6.46 7.36 0.90
CA ARG A 452 -6.60 6.86 -0.47
C ARG A 452 -6.87 7.96 -1.50
N ILE A 453 -7.55 9.04 -1.10
CA ILE A 453 -7.69 10.24 -1.91
C ILE A 453 -6.33 10.94 -2.06
N LEU A 454 -5.57 11.03 -0.96
CA LEU A 454 -4.21 11.57 -1.00
C LEU A 454 -3.27 10.74 -1.88
N ALA A 455 -3.33 9.41 -1.77
CA ALA A 455 -2.55 8.50 -2.61
C ALA A 455 -2.83 8.70 -4.10
N PHE A 456 -4.11 8.89 -4.48
CA PHE A 456 -4.47 9.25 -5.85
C PHE A 456 -3.74 10.50 -6.34
N PHE A 457 -3.70 11.59 -5.55
CA PHE A 457 -2.97 12.80 -5.96
C PHE A 457 -1.47 12.56 -6.05
N ARG A 458 -0.88 11.80 -5.14
CA ARG A 458 0.55 11.44 -5.16
C ARG A 458 0.94 10.68 -6.42
N GLU A 459 0.09 9.78 -6.88
CA GLU A 459 0.29 8.98 -8.08
C GLU A 459 0.02 9.80 -9.34
N TRP A 460 -1.10 10.53 -9.37
CA TRP A 460 -1.50 11.36 -10.51
C TRP A 460 -0.50 12.47 -10.83
N LEU A 461 0.05 13.13 -9.80
CA LEU A 461 1.09 14.16 -9.94
C LEU A 461 2.52 13.58 -9.87
N ASP A 462 2.66 12.27 -9.67
CA ASP A 462 3.94 11.55 -9.54
C ASP A 462 4.92 12.17 -8.52
N TYR A 463 4.41 12.75 -7.43
CA TYR A 463 5.25 13.38 -6.39
C TYR A 463 5.53 12.47 -5.19
N GLY A 464 4.89 11.30 -5.09
CA GLY A 464 5.00 10.41 -3.92
C GLY A 464 6.44 10.01 -3.57
N GLN A 465 7.35 9.99 -4.54
CA GLN A 465 8.78 9.69 -4.37
C GLN A 465 9.69 10.93 -4.38
N ALA A 466 9.15 12.15 -4.37
CA ALA A 466 9.92 13.39 -4.51
C ALA A 466 11.06 13.52 -3.48
N ASN A 467 10.87 12.99 -2.27
CA ASN A 467 11.90 12.94 -1.22
C ASN A 467 13.17 12.18 -1.64
N SER A 468 13.10 11.30 -2.64
CA SER A 468 14.21 10.47 -3.11
C SER A 468 14.88 10.96 -4.40
N VAL A 469 14.32 11.98 -5.06
CA VAL A 469 14.74 12.45 -6.40
C VAL A 469 15.69 13.67 -6.34
N PHE A 470 15.97 14.19 -5.14
CA PHE A 470 16.85 15.33 -5.00
C PHE A 470 18.32 15.02 -5.30
N LYS A 471 19.05 16.05 -5.75
CA LYS A 471 20.50 15.98 -6.04
C LYS A 471 21.29 15.69 -4.75
N ASP A 472 22.34 14.87 -4.85
CA ASP A 472 23.29 14.59 -3.76
C ASP A 472 24.01 15.85 -3.22
N HIS A 473 24.07 16.92 -4.05
CA HIS A 473 24.73 18.18 -3.74
C HIS A 473 23.87 19.39 -4.12
N PRO A 474 22.75 19.63 -3.41
CA PRO A 474 21.80 20.68 -3.77
C PRO A 474 22.46 22.07 -3.75
N ALA A 475 23.37 22.29 -2.80
CA ALA A 475 24.14 23.51 -2.64
C ALA A 475 24.97 23.91 -3.89
N LYS A 476 25.43 22.94 -4.69
CA LYS A 476 26.21 23.20 -5.92
C LYS A 476 25.36 23.77 -7.07
N THR A 477 24.05 23.57 -7.01
CA THR A 477 23.12 24.03 -8.07
C THR A 477 22.09 25.04 -7.55
N SER A 478 22.18 25.41 -6.27
CA SER A 478 21.32 26.42 -5.67
C SER A 478 21.92 27.81 -5.84
N GLY A 479 21.08 28.85 -5.81
CA GLY A 479 21.54 30.24 -5.80
C GLY A 479 22.15 30.70 -4.46
N TYR A 480 22.22 29.82 -3.46
CA TYR A 480 22.65 30.14 -2.10
C TYR A 480 24.13 29.86 -1.87
N SER A 481 24.75 30.64 -0.98
CA SER A 481 26.16 30.50 -0.64
C SER A 481 26.45 29.12 -0.05
N SER A 482 27.47 28.44 -0.59
CA SER A 482 27.89 27.13 -0.10
C SER A 482 29.35 27.11 0.35
N ASN A 483 29.62 26.42 1.47
CA ASN A 483 30.96 26.08 1.92
C ASN A 483 31.42 24.68 1.45
N GLY A 484 30.58 23.97 0.68
CA GLY A 484 30.89 22.68 0.08
C GLY A 484 30.96 21.49 1.05
N THR A 485 30.59 21.68 2.32
CA THR A 485 30.61 20.62 3.34
C THR A 485 29.25 19.98 3.51
N GLN A 486 29.19 18.80 4.15
CA GLN A 486 27.91 18.17 4.52
C GLN A 486 27.13 18.95 5.61
N TYR A 487 27.77 19.92 6.26
CA TYR A 487 27.17 20.80 7.26
C TYR A 487 26.78 22.16 6.67
N ASP A 488 26.85 22.28 5.35
CA ASP A 488 26.38 23.44 4.62
C ASP A 488 24.89 23.69 4.87
N ALA A 489 24.52 24.95 5.06
CA ALA A 489 23.16 25.37 5.38
C ALA A 489 22.14 24.91 4.32
N ALA A 490 22.50 24.97 3.04
CA ALA A 490 21.66 24.47 1.96
C ALA A 490 21.63 22.93 1.94
N VAL A 491 22.73 22.24 2.21
CA VAL A 491 22.72 20.76 2.31
C VAL A 491 21.80 20.28 3.43
N LEU A 492 21.88 20.90 4.61
CA LEU A 492 21.03 20.56 5.75
C LEU A 492 19.56 20.87 5.51
N GLY A 493 19.27 22.03 4.90
CA GLY A 493 17.91 22.44 4.57
C GLY A 493 17.22 21.48 3.59
N TYR A 494 17.89 21.13 2.51
CA TYR A 494 17.38 20.14 1.55
C TYR A 494 17.31 18.74 2.15
N GLY A 495 18.30 18.35 2.99
CA GLY A 495 18.25 17.08 3.72
C GLY A 495 17.03 16.97 4.65
N ALA A 496 16.63 18.08 5.29
CA ALA A 496 15.41 18.13 6.10
C ALA A 496 14.13 17.98 5.25
N LEU A 497 14.14 18.41 3.99
CA LEU A 497 13.03 18.21 3.05
C LEU A 497 12.95 16.79 2.47
N GLN A 498 14.00 15.98 2.60
CA GLN A 498 14.08 14.62 2.07
C GLN A 498 13.77 13.53 3.12
N GLY A 499 14.06 13.81 4.39
CA GLY A 499 13.98 12.82 5.47
C GLY A 499 12.88 13.12 6.48
N PRO A 500 12.29 12.11 7.14
CA PRO A 500 11.39 12.36 8.26
C PRO A 500 12.14 13.02 9.42
N ALA A 501 11.45 13.92 10.12
CA ALA A 501 11.86 14.69 11.29
C ALA A 501 12.85 14.02 12.28
N GLN A 502 12.75 12.70 12.45
CA GLN A 502 13.52 11.95 13.44
C GLN A 502 15.03 11.81 13.10
N HIS A 503 15.46 12.09 11.87
CA HIS A 503 16.85 11.89 11.43
C HIS A 503 17.60 13.19 11.08
N SER A 504 16.89 14.31 10.92
CA SER A 504 17.46 15.62 10.55
C SER A 504 17.75 16.53 11.74
N GLY A 505 17.29 16.18 12.95
CA GLY A 505 17.37 17.04 14.15
C GLY A 505 16.39 18.22 14.13
N LEU A 506 15.60 18.35 13.07
CA LEU A 506 14.55 19.35 12.90
C LEU A 506 13.22 18.60 12.77
N HIS A 507 12.33 18.75 13.75
CA HIS A 507 10.96 18.29 13.65
C HIS A 507 10.21 19.20 12.67
N GLU A 508 10.37 18.99 11.37
CA GLU A 508 9.68 19.75 10.32
C GLU A 508 9.19 18.80 9.22
N THR A 509 8.19 19.25 8.45
CA THR A 509 7.59 18.49 7.35
C THR A 509 8.54 18.36 6.16
N ASN A 510 8.57 17.17 5.56
CA ASN A 510 9.29 16.96 4.30
C ASN A 510 8.49 17.49 3.10
N LEU A 511 9.09 17.48 1.90
CA LEU A 511 8.46 18.04 0.68
C LEU A 511 7.11 17.35 0.36
N VAL A 512 7.06 16.03 0.44
CA VAL A 512 5.82 15.26 0.18
C VAL A 512 4.71 15.68 1.14
N GLN A 513 5.02 15.81 2.43
CA GLN A 513 4.05 16.23 3.45
C GLN A 513 3.53 17.65 3.23
N GLN A 514 4.38 18.57 2.80
CA GLN A 514 3.98 19.96 2.49
C GLN A 514 3.03 20.01 1.29
N LEU A 515 3.29 19.21 0.25
CA LEU A 515 2.40 19.08 -0.90
C LEU A 515 1.09 18.40 -0.53
N ASP A 516 1.13 17.38 0.33
CA ASP A 516 -0.07 16.74 0.86
C ASP A 516 -0.97 17.75 1.60
N ASP A 517 -0.38 18.63 2.41
CA ASP A 517 -1.11 19.64 3.18
C ASP A 517 -1.74 20.69 2.24
N LEU A 518 -1.00 21.15 1.22
CA LEU A 518 -1.51 22.02 0.16
C LEU A 518 -2.72 21.39 -0.54
N ILE A 519 -2.58 20.15 -1.02
CA ILE A 519 -3.65 19.42 -1.69
C ILE A 519 -4.85 19.26 -0.76
N ALA A 520 -4.62 18.91 0.51
CA ALA A 520 -5.69 18.76 1.49
C ALA A 520 -6.49 20.06 1.64
N ARG A 521 -5.81 21.20 1.78
CA ARG A 521 -6.46 22.51 1.87
C ARG A 521 -7.26 22.84 0.61
N VAL A 522 -6.66 22.71 -0.57
CA VAL A 522 -7.33 23.00 -1.85
C VAL A 522 -8.57 22.13 -2.04
N VAL A 523 -8.49 20.83 -1.74
CA VAL A 523 -9.62 19.91 -1.86
C VAL A 523 -10.76 20.32 -0.92
N VAL A 524 -10.45 20.60 0.36
CA VAL A 524 -11.45 21.01 1.36
C VAL A 524 -12.10 22.34 1.01
N GLU A 525 -11.32 23.33 0.60
CA GLU A 525 -11.82 24.66 0.23
C GLU A 525 -12.67 24.59 -1.04
N SER A 526 -12.24 23.82 -2.04
CA SER A 526 -12.97 23.66 -3.31
C SER A 526 -14.29 22.91 -3.14
N ASP A 527 -14.34 21.85 -2.33
CA ASP A 527 -15.61 21.14 -2.04
C ASP A 527 -16.62 22.07 -1.32
N ARG A 528 -16.13 22.95 -0.44
CA ARG A 528 -16.97 23.92 0.28
C ARG A 528 -17.45 25.07 -0.60
N SER A 529 -16.60 25.59 -1.47
CA SER A 529 -16.92 26.72 -2.34
C SER A 529 -17.66 26.31 -3.62
N GLY A 530 -17.56 25.03 -4.01
CA GLY A 530 -18.03 24.53 -5.30
C GLY A 530 -17.11 24.91 -6.47
N GLU A 531 -15.89 25.35 -6.20
CA GLU A 531 -14.89 25.66 -7.21
C GLU A 531 -14.27 24.39 -7.82
N ASP A 532 -13.67 24.55 -9.00
CA ASP A 532 -12.94 23.49 -9.68
C ASP A 532 -11.63 23.19 -8.94
N VAL A 533 -11.57 22.03 -8.29
CA VAL A 533 -10.43 21.60 -7.48
C VAL A 533 -9.13 21.53 -8.26
N PHE A 534 -9.16 21.13 -9.54
CA PHE A 534 -7.95 21.01 -10.35
C PHE A 534 -7.47 22.38 -10.79
N ARG A 535 -8.40 23.28 -11.16
CA ARG A 535 -8.05 24.67 -11.42
C ARG A 535 -7.45 25.31 -10.18
N ALA A 536 -8.09 25.17 -9.02
CA ALA A 536 -7.60 25.72 -7.77
C ALA A 536 -6.20 25.18 -7.44
N LEU A 537 -5.99 23.87 -7.57
CA LEU A 537 -4.71 23.23 -7.30
C LEU A 537 -3.59 23.71 -8.22
N LEU A 538 -3.87 23.85 -9.52
CA LEU A 538 -2.86 24.22 -10.52
C LEU A 538 -2.62 25.74 -10.62
N THR A 539 -3.44 26.56 -9.96
CA THR A 539 -3.33 28.02 -10.00
C THR A 539 -3.11 28.67 -8.64
N THR A 540 -3.20 27.90 -7.54
CA THR A 540 -2.93 28.43 -6.21
C THR A 540 -1.49 28.92 -6.07
N ARG A 541 -1.33 29.99 -5.30
CA ARG A 541 -0.04 30.53 -4.86
C ARG A 541 0.16 30.37 -3.36
N ASP A 542 -0.86 29.86 -2.67
CA ASP A 542 -0.82 29.56 -1.25
C ASP A 542 -0.15 28.19 -1.07
N VAL A 543 0.99 28.19 -0.40
CA VAL A 543 1.77 26.98 -0.13
C VAL A 543 2.04 26.82 1.35
N PHE A 544 2.17 25.57 1.79
CA PHE A 544 2.55 25.24 3.15
C PHE A 544 4.07 25.07 3.24
N LEU A 545 4.72 25.87 4.09
CA LEU A 545 6.18 25.85 4.27
C LEU A 545 6.58 25.32 5.65
N PRO A 546 7.79 24.73 5.78
CA PRO A 546 8.32 24.35 7.09
C PRO A 546 8.63 25.62 7.90
N ALA A 547 8.45 25.56 9.21
CA ALA A 547 8.79 26.69 10.07
C ALA A 547 10.30 26.80 10.28
N TYR A 548 10.79 28.02 10.39
CA TYR A 548 12.17 28.29 10.83
C TYR A 548 12.37 29.75 11.24
N VAL A 549 12.91 29.98 12.44
CA VAL A 549 12.96 31.31 13.08
C VAL A 549 14.38 31.92 13.09
N ASP A 550 15.45 31.11 12.93
CA ASP A 550 16.82 31.55 13.27
C ASP A 550 17.88 31.45 12.15
N GLU A 551 17.52 31.11 10.90
CA GLU A 551 18.33 31.18 9.65
C GLU A 551 17.63 30.37 8.53
N ALA A 552 17.12 31.02 7.48
CA ALA A 552 16.38 30.36 6.39
C ALA A 552 17.20 29.25 5.72
N ARG A 553 16.77 27.98 5.77
CA ARG A 553 17.57 26.86 5.22
C ARG A 553 16.74 25.86 4.42
N ALA A 554 15.59 25.43 4.95
CA ALA A 554 14.66 24.57 4.21
C ALA A 554 13.79 25.38 3.23
N THR A 555 13.34 26.57 3.65
CA THR A 555 12.57 27.51 2.80
C THR A 555 13.36 28.02 1.60
N TRP A 556 14.69 27.89 1.61
CA TRP A 556 15.53 28.23 0.46
C TRP A 556 15.26 27.36 -0.77
N ALA A 557 14.87 26.10 -0.59
CA ALA A 557 14.47 25.25 -1.72
C ALA A 557 13.27 25.83 -2.50
N TYR A 558 12.52 26.71 -1.84
CA TYR A 558 11.32 27.37 -2.32
C TYR A 558 11.57 28.82 -2.77
N GLY A 559 12.81 29.31 -2.69
CA GLY A 559 13.09 30.72 -2.98
C GLY A 559 12.56 31.69 -1.93
N TRP A 560 12.22 31.20 -0.73
CA TRP A 560 11.59 31.96 0.35
C TRP A 560 12.61 32.27 1.47
N ASP A 561 12.88 33.57 1.68
CA ASP A 561 13.89 34.08 2.61
C ASP A 561 13.30 34.73 3.87
N GLU A 562 11.98 34.94 3.93
CA GLU A 562 11.30 35.45 5.13
C GLU A 562 11.13 34.36 6.20
N PRO A 563 11.25 34.70 7.51
CA PRO A 563 10.99 33.75 8.60
C PRO A 563 9.56 33.23 8.58
N VAL A 564 9.40 31.93 8.82
CA VAL A 564 8.10 31.25 8.94
C VAL A 564 7.95 30.78 10.39
N ALA A 565 6.93 31.27 11.10
CA ALA A 565 6.69 30.88 12.48
C ALA A 565 6.14 29.46 12.58
N ARG A 566 6.20 28.87 13.78
CA ARG A 566 5.84 27.45 14.00
C ARG A 566 4.35 27.17 13.97
N ASP A 567 3.51 28.18 14.17
CA ASP A 567 2.06 28.03 14.11
C ASP A 567 1.55 27.79 12.69
N ASP A 568 0.44 27.05 12.58
CA ASP A 568 -0.14 26.63 11.29
C ASP A 568 -0.41 27.81 10.36
N ALA A 569 -1.03 28.88 10.90
CA ALA A 569 -1.40 30.06 10.12
C ALA A 569 -0.19 30.72 9.46
N ALA A 570 0.93 30.83 10.16
CA ALA A 570 2.15 31.43 9.62
C ALA A 570 2.84 30.57 8.55
N ARG A 571 2.61 29.26 8.53
CA ARG A 571 3.20 28.32 7.55
C ARG A 571 2.54 28.41 6.18
N TRP A 572 1.31 28.92 6.11
CA TRP A 572 0.63 29.22 4.87
C TRP A 572 1.12 30.56 4.30
N VAL A 573 1.90 30.50 3.23
CA VAL A 573 2.45 31.69 2.57
C VAL A 573 1.93 31.80 1.14
N THR A 574 1.71 33.03 0.69
CA THR A 574 1.32 33.33 -0.70
C THR A 574 2.54 33.84 -1.46
N TYR A 575 3.02 33.09 -2.45
CA TYR A 575 4.07 33.60 -3.36
C TYR A 575 3.62 34.86 -4.08
N PRO A 576 4.48 35.84 -4.37
CA PRO A 576 4.13 37.05 -5.14
C PRO A 576 3.87 36.75 -6.63
N GLU A 577 3.10 37.62 -7.32
CA GLU A 577 2.70 37.42 -8.74
C GLU A 577 3.88 37.42 -9.71
N SER A 578 5.00 38.00 -9.28
CA SER A 578 6.15 38.32 -10.13
C SER A 578 7.40 37.49 -9.82
N SER A 579 7.34 36.47 -8.97
CA SER A 579 8.52 35.64 -8.67
C SER A 579 8.65 34.46 -9.64
N VAL A 580 8.95 34.77 -10.90
CA VAL A 580 9.87 33.90 -11.66
C VAL A 580 11.25 34.49 -11.39
N ARG A 581 12.04 33.84 -10.53
CA ARG A 581 13.49 34.08 -10.46
C ARG A 581 14.20 32.93 -11.14
#